data_AF-A0A921ERV2-F1
#
_entry.id   AF-A0A921ERV2-F1
#
_cell.length_a   1.000
_cell.length_b   1.000
_cell.length_c   1.000
_cell.angle_alpha   90.00
_cell.angle_beta   90.00
_cell.angle_gamma   90.00
#
_symmetry.space_group_name_H-M   'P 1'
#
loop_
_entity.id
_entity.type
_entity.pdbx_description
1 polymer ?
#
loop_
_entity_poly.entity_id
_entity_poly.type
_entity_poly.pdbx_seq_one_letter_code
_entity_poly.pdbx_strand_id
1 'polypeptide(L)'
;GLDTAGKGGVARHVMGMVDPQGVALRSFGVPTAEELRHHYLWRIKKGLPKPGQIGLFDRSHYEDVLVVRVDELVEPDVWGKRYDEINRWEKQLVDSGTVVLKFALMVSHDEQGKRLMERIDRPDKRWKYSANDLSTRQKWDDYQEAYADVFRLTNTEHAPWHVVPADKKWYSRVAITEILTRTLIELDLSWPRPRWRPDTQRRNLLKTMSPTAFAESVAETEDNVLGALADTSEVNEDVARLRYEGDDAAVEAALAEVEKRREQWTTELAATLEQKRALLAELRQDQIATADEPEKKESKDDKSDDESVDDKSDDESGDVKSSDEKSDDDKSGKKSKKDKDKKKDKDKSKKDKKDKSKKDKGNKKKDKK
;
A
#
# COMPACT_ATOMS: atom_id res chain seq x y z
N GLY A 1 -19.78 0.11 5.63
CA GLY A 1 -20.35 -0.97 6.45
C GLY A 1 -20.01 -0.76 7.91
N LEU A 2 -20.96 -1.06 8.80
CA LEU A 2 -20.82 -0.92 10.26
C LEU A 2 -19.63 -1.70 10.84
N ASP A 3 -19.32 -1.45 12.10
CA ASP A 3 -18.29 -2.23 12.78
C ASP A 3 -18.67 -3.71 12.84
N THR A 4 -17.63 -4.54 12.71
CA THR A 4 -17.70 -5.99 12.45
C THR A 4 -18.18 -6.44 11.06
N ALA A 5 -18.54 -5.53 10.14
CA ALA A 5 -18.99 -5.90 8.79
C ALA A 5 -17.94 -6.64 7.93
N GLY A 6 -16.64 -6.52 8.26
CA GLY A 6 -15.58 -7.28 7.59
C GLY A 6 -14.55 -6.45 6.83
N LYS A 7 -14.62 -5.11 6.90
CA LYS A 7 -13.73 -4.15 6.20
C LYS A 7 -12.25 -4.56 6.22
N GLY A 8 -11.63 -4.60 7.41
CA GLY A 8 -10.22 -5.00 7.56
C GLY A 8 -9.90 -6.47 7.27
N GLY A 9 -10.91 -7.33 7.10
CA GLY A 9 -10.74 -8.71 6.64
C GLY A 9 -10.67 -8.80 5.13
N VAL A 10 -11.57 -8.09 4.44
CA VAL A 10 -11.58 -7.93 2.99
C VAL A 10 -10.33 -7.18 2.53
N ALA A 11 -10.00 -6.04 3.16
CA ALA A 11 -8.81 -5.26 2.84
C ALA A 11 -7.53 -6.12 2.80
N ARG A 12 -7.30 -6.93 3.86
CA ARG A 12 -6.14 -7.82 3.94
C ARG A 12 -6.16 -8.91 2.86
N HIS A 13 -7.33 -9.43 2.51
CA HIS A 13 -7.44 -10.52 1.56
C HIS A 13 -7.24 -10.03 0.12
N VAL A 14 -7.98 -9.00 -0.27
CA VAL A 14 -7.97 -8.47 -1.64
C VAL A 14 -6.65 -7.77 -1.94
N MET A 15 -6.18 -6.88 -1.04
CA MET A 15 -4.89 -6.21 -1.24
C MET A 15 -3.69 -7.13 -0.99
N GLY A 16 -3.89 -8.30 -0.36
CA GLY A 16 -2.86 -9.31 -0.21
C GLY A 16 -2.54 -10.06 -1.51
N MET A 17 -3.35 -9.87 -2.56
CA MET A 17 -3.16 -10.47 -3.90
C MET A 17 -2.30 -9.60 -4.83
N VAL A 18 -1.95 -8.37 -4.42
CA VAL A 18 -1.21 -7.40 -5.24
C VAL A 18 0.11 -7.01 -4.56
N ASP A 19 1.05 -6.46 -5.33
CA ASP A 19 2.29 -5.93 -4.76
C ASP A 19 1.96 -4.74 -3.81
N PRO A 20 2.38 -4.80 -2.53
CA PRO A 20 2.08 -3.75 -1.56
C PRO A 20 2.65 -2.36 -1.95
N GLN A 21 3.68 -2.27 -2.79
CA GLN A 21 4.22 -1.00 -3.29
C GLN A 21 3.23 -0.26 -4.20
N GLY A 22 2.34 -1.00 -4.85
CA GLY A 22 1.27 -0.47 -5.69
C GLY A 22 0.03 -0.03 -4.91
N VAL A 23 -0.02 -0.21 -3.58
CA VAL A 23 -1.23 0.03 -2.77
C VAL A 23 -1.07 1.24 -1.85
N ALA A 24 -2.02 2.16 -1.91
CA ALA A 24 -2.14 3.29 -0.99
C ALA A 24 -3.31 3.08 -0.01
N LEU A 25 -3.03 2.43 1.12
CA LEU A 25 -4.01 2.23 2.19
C LEU A 25 -4.12 3.48 3.09
N ARG A 26 -5.36 3.94 3.31
CA ARG A 26 -5.70 4.98 4.28
C ARG A 26 -6.90 4.56 5.10
N SER A 27 -6.76 4.66 6.43
CA SER A 27 -7.84 4.39 7.37
C SER A 27 -8.27 5.68 8.03
N PHE A 28 -9.57 5.95 7.98
CA PHE A 28 -10.15 7.19 8.51
C PHE A 28 -10.85 6.91 9.84
N GLY A 29 -10.31 7.49 10.92
CA GLY A 29 -10.88 7.44 12.28
C GLY A 29 -11.62 8.73 12.65
N VAL A 30 -11.88 8.93 13.94
CA VAL A 30 -12.41 10.20 14.46
C VAL A 30 -11.51 11.36 14.01
N PRO A 31 -12.07 12.45 13.44
CA PRO A 31 -11.28 13.60 13.01
C PRO A 31 -10.44 14.21 14.13
N THR A 32 -9.19 14.55 13.84
CA THR A 32 -8.32 15.26 14.78
C THR A 32 -8.73 16.73 14.90
N ALA A 33 -8.25 17.41 15.94
CA ALA A 33 -8.50 18.85 16.11
C ALA A 33 -8.00 19.70 14.93
N GLU A 34 -6.97 19.25 14.19
CA GLU A 34 -6.54 19.90 12.96
C GLU A 34 -7.51 19.66 11.82
N GLU A 35 -7.91 18.42 11.61
CA GLU A 35 -8.83 18.05 10.53
C GLU A 35 -10.18 18.78 10.69
N LEU A 36 -10.66 18.95 11.91
CA LEU A 36 -11.89 19.69 12.22
C LEU A 36 -11.80 21.20 11.93
N ARG A 37 -10.60 21.78 11.78
CA ARG A 37 -10.42 23.18 11.35
C ARG A 37 -10.51 23.37 9.85
N HIS A 38 -10.57 22.28 9.09
CA HIS A 38 -10.69 22.29 7.65
C HIS A 38 -12.04 21.73 7.20
N HIS A 39 -12.38 21.94 5.92
CA HIS A 39 -13.48 21.24 5.31
C HIS A 39 -13.28 19.71 5.39
N TYR A 40 -14.31 18.92 5.65
CA TYR A 40 -14.18 17.47 5.91
C TYR A 40 -13.45 16.70 4.78
N LEU A 41 -13.67 17.09 3.51
CA LEU A 41 -12.96 16.52 2.36
C LEU A 41 -11.44 16.80 2.34
N TRP A 42 -10.93 17.75 3.11
CA TRP A 42 -9.50 18.11 3.09
C TRP A 42 -8.62 16.92 3.45
N ARG A 43 -8.95 16.20 4.53
CA ARG A 43 -8.16 15.03 4.95
C ARG A 43 -8.30 13.86 3.97
N ILE A 44 -9.45 13.78 3.31
CA ILE A 44 -9.78 12.74 2.34
C ILE A 44 -8.96 12.96 1.07
N LYS A 45 -8.86 14.20 0.58
CA LYS A 45 -8.02 14.60 -0.54
C LYS A 45 -6.53 14.28 -0.28
N LYS A 46 -6.05 14.50 0.94
CA LYS A 46 -4.68 14.10 1.34
C LYS A 46 -4.45 12.59 1.34
N GLY A 47 -5.53 11.80 1.40
CA GLY A 47 -5.47 10.35 1.39
C GLY A 47 -5.41 9.72 0.00
N LEU A 48 -5.69 10.47 -1.08
CA LEU A 48 -5.82 9.93 -2.43
C LEU A 48 -4.55 9.18 -2.91
N PRO A 49 -4.72 8.12 -3.72
CA PRO A 49 -3.59 7.43 -4.33
C PRO A 49 -2.87 8.33 -5.35
N LYS A 50 -1.60 8.02 -5.61
CA LYS A 50 -0.87 8.61 -6.75
C LYS A 50 -1.20 7.86 -8.05
N PRO A 51 -0.96 8.44 -9.23
CA PRO A 51 -1.07 7.72 -10.49
C PRO A 51 -0.28 6.40 -10.47
N GLY A 52 -0.91 5.33 -10.96
CA GLY A 52 -0.35 3.98 -10.94
C GLY A 52 -0.52 3.20 -9.63
N GLN A 53 -1.27 3.73 -8.65
CA GLN A 53 -1.56 3.04 -7.39
C GLN A 53 -3.05 2.69 -7.24
N ILE A 54 -3.31 1.57 -6.56
CA ILE A 54 -4.65 1.22 -6.06
C ILE A 54 -4.84 1.88 -4.70
N GLY A 55 -5.78 2.83 -4.61
CA GLY A 55 -6.16 3.46 -3.36
C GLY A 55 -7.20 2.64 -2.59
N LEU A 56 -6.93 2.32 -1.33
CA LEU A 56 -7.90 1.66 -0.45
C LEU A 56 -8.24 2.55 0.74
N PHE A 57 -9.49 2.99 0.79
CA PHE A 57 -10.05 3.74 1.92
C PHE A 57 -10.79 2.78 2.87
N ASP A 58 -10.25 2.55 4.07
CA ASP A 58 -10.98 1.92 5.17
C ASP A 58 -11.72 2.99 5.97
N ARG A 59 -13.05 3.04 5.74
CA ARG A 59 -13.90 4.23 5.95
C ARG A 59 -13.50 5.36 5.00
N SER A 60 -14.31 6.42 4.91
CA SER A 60 -14.10 7.49 3.90
C SER A 60 -14.86 8.77 4.28
N HIS A 61 -14.97 9.72 3.34
CA HIS A 61 -15.82 10.92 3.44
C HIS A 61 -17.30 10.62 3.70
N TYR A 62 -17.74 9.38 3.51
CA TYR A 62 -19.11 8.99 3.85
C TYR A 62 -19.39 8.98 5.36
N GLU A 63 -18.37 8.91 6.22
CA GLU A 63 -18.55 9.04 7.68
C GLU A 63 -19.19 10.40 8.05
N ASP A 64 -18.92 11.44 7.24
CA ASP A 64 -19.46 12.79 7.40
C ASP A 64 -20.95 12.94 7.07
N VAL A 65 -21.59 11.88 6.57
CA VAL A 65 -23.05 11.77 6.38
C VAL A 65 -23.65 10.50 7.02
N LEU A 66 -22.83 9.74 7.77
CA LEU A 66 -23.23 8.56 8.52
C LEU A 66 -23.21 8.86 10.03
N VAL A 67 -22.05 8.73 10.68
CA VAL A 67 -21.94 8.97 12.13
C VAL A 67 -22.28 10.40 12.50
N VAL A 68 -21.93 11.38 11.65
CA VAL A 68 -22.28 12.79 11.85
C VAL A 68 -23.80 13.00 11.90
N ARG A 69 -24.55 12.24 11.10
CA ARG A 69 -26.02 12.28 11.09
C ARG A 69 -26.60 11.55 12.29
N VAL A 70 -26.17 10.31 12.55
CA VAL A 70 -26.77 9.42 13.58
C VAL A 70 -26.43 9.87 15.01
N ASP A 71 -25.27 10.51 15.20
CA ASP A 71 -24.87 11.08 16.48
C ASP A 71 -25.18 12.58 16.56
N GLU A 72 -25.89 13.15 15.58
CA GLU A 72 -26.33 14.56 15.55
C GLU A 72 -25.18 15.56 15.81
N LEU A 73 -24.01 15.29 15.23
CA LEU A 73 -22.80 16.06 15.51
C LEU A 73 -22.83 17.48 14.90
N VAL A 74 -23.66 17.67 13.88
CA VAL A 74 -23.98 18.95 13.26
C VAL A 74 -25.44 18.96 12.81
N GLU A 75 -26.00 20.15 12.59
CA GLU A 75 -27.38 20.33 12.13
C GLU A 75 -27.67 19.61 10.81
N PRO A 76 -28.91 19.10 10.60
CA PRO A 76 -29.32 18.45 9.35
C PRO A 76 -29.07 19.23 8.07
N ASP A 77 -29.21 20.56 8.10
CA ASP A 77 -28.93 21.42 6.94
C ASP A 77 -27.44 21.43 6.57
N VAL A 78 -26.54 21.16 7.52
CA VAL A 78 -25.09 21.11 7.28
C VAL A 78 -24.69 19.78 6.65
N TRP A 79 -25.05 18.65 7.25
CA TRP A 79 -24.67 17.35 6.67
C TRP A 79 -25.50 16.97 5.45
N GLY A 80 -26.75 17.45 5.32
CA GLY A 80 -27.60 17.18 4.16
C GLY A 80 -27.01 17.72 2.86
N LYS A 81 -26.37 18.89 2.88
CA LYS A 81 -25.67 19.49 1.73
C LYS A 81 -24.47 18.68 1.27
N ARG A 82 -23.89 17.85 2.15
CA ARG A 82 -22.68 17.08 1.85
C ARG A 82 -22.91 16.01 0.78
N TYR A 83 -24.12 15.48 0.60
CA TYR A 83 -24.37 14.49 -0.46
C TYR A 83 -24.06 15.06 -1.85
N ASP A 84 -24.51 16.27 -2.15
CA ASP A 84 -24.24 16.93 -3.43
C ASP A 84 -22.76 17.31 -3.58
N GLU A 85 -22.10 17.71 -2.48
CA GLU A 85 -20.66 17.98 -2.47
C GLU A 85 -19.84 16.73 -2.76
N ILE A 86 -20.22 15.60 -2.15
CA ILE A 86 -19.59 14.29 -2.37
C ILE A 86 -19.72 13.91 -3.84
N ASN A 87 -20.92 13.99 -4.42
CA ASN A 87 -21.14 13.68 -5.83
C ASN A 87 -20.30 14.56 -6.76
N ARG A 88 -20.25 15.88 -6.50
CA ARG A 88 -19.41 16.79 -7.29
C ARG A 88 -17.92 16.46 -7.16
N TRP A 89 -17.46 16.12 -5.96
CA TRP A 89 -16.07 15.80 -5.73
C TRP A 89 -15.67 14.45 -6.33
N GLU A 90 -16.50 13.41 -6.20
CA GLU A 90 -16.28 12.12 -6.84
C GLU A 90 -16.27 12.25 -8.37
N LYS A 91 -17.16 13.05 -8.94
CA LYS A 91 -17.12 13.36 -10.38
C LYS A 91 -15.79 14.00 -10.78
N GLN A 92 -15.28 14.96 -10.00
CA GLN A 92 -13.98 15.59 -10.27
C GLN A 92 -12.82 14.57 -10.24
N LEU A 93 -12.87 13.58 -9.34
CA LEU A 93 -11.87 12.52 -9.29
C LEU A 93 -11.92 11.65 -10.55
N VAL A 94 -13.12 11.25 -10.97
CA VAL A 94 -13.33 10.44 -12.18
C VAL A 94 -12.89 11.20 -13.42
N ASP A 95 -13.27 12.47 -13.54
CA ASP A 95 -12.86 13.34 -14.64
C ASP A 95 -11.32 13.55 -14.68
N SER A 96 -10.63 13.38 -13.55
CA SER A 96 -9.17 13.45 -13.46
C SER A 96 -8.44 12.12 -13.76
N GLY A 97 -9.19 11.06 -14.09
CA GLY A 97 -8.65 9.73 -14.43
C GLY A 97 -8.62 8.73 -13.28
N THR A 98 -9.30 8.98 -12.16
CA THR A 98 -9.43 8.01 -11.06
C THR A 98 -10.69 7.18 -11.21
N VAL A 99 -10.58 5.86 -11.33
CA VAL A 99 -11.75 4.98 -11.21
C VAL A 99 -12.15 4.84 -9.75
N VAL A 100 -13.42 5.12 -9.44
CA VAL A 100 -13.96 5.09 -8.07
C VAL A 100 -14.88 3.88 -7.90
N LEU A 101 -14.46 2.94 -7.05
CA LEU A 101 -15.27 1.78 -6.65
C LEU A 101 -15.70 1.92 -5.19
N LYS A 102 -17.02 1.93 -4.93
CA LYS A 102 -17.56 2.07 -3.57
C LYS A 102 -18.21 0.77 -3.11
N PHE A 103 -17.72 0.20 -2.00
CA PHE A 103 -18.23 -1.06 -1.47
C PHE A 103 -18.88 -0.88 -0.10
N ALA A 104 -20.17 -1.18 -0.01
CA ALA A 104 -20.90 -1.25 1.24
C ALA A 104 -21.04 -2.71 1.69
N LEU A 105 -20.19 -3.13 2.63
CA LEU A 105 -20.34 -4.42 3.30
C LEU A 105 -21.52 -4.38 4.26
N MET A 106 -22.62 -5.05 3.91
CA MET A 106 -23.87 -5.10 4.69
C MET A 106 -23.99 -6.43 5.40
N VAL A 107 -24.09 -6.38 6.74
CA VAL A 107 -24.34 -7.55 7.58
C VAL A 107 -25.71 -7.45 8.23
N SER A 108 -26.32 -8.57 8.56
CA SER A 108 -27.54 -8.60 9.38
C SER A 108 -27.25 -8.15 10.81
N HIS A 109 -28.27 -7.64 11.50
CA HIS A 109 -28.17 -7.29 12.91
C HIS A 109 -27.72 -8.49 13.74
N ASP A 110 -28.22 -9.70 13.46
CA ASP A 110 -27.85 -10.91 14.20
C ASP A 110 -26.40 -11.31 13.95
N GLU A 111 -25.94 -11.27 12.70
CA GLU A 111 -24.54 -11.60 12.38
C GLU A 111 -23.57 -10.60 13.01
N GLN A 112 -23.89 -9.30 13.02
CA GLN A 112 -23.09 -8.32 13.75
C GLN A 112 -22.98 -8.67 15.24
N GLY A 113 -24.09 -9.09 15.87
CA GLY A 113 -24.12 -9.50 17.27
C GLY A 113 -23.24 -10.71 17.56
N LYS A 114 -23.31 -11.75 16.71
CA LYS A 114 -22.45 -12.93 16.79
C LYS A 114 -20.97 -12.56 16.70
N ARG A 115 -20.59 -11.67 15.79
CA ARG A 115 -19.21 -11.22 15.62
C ARG A 115 -18.69 -10.37 16.77
N LEU A 116 -19.54 -9.55 17.37
CA LEU A 116 -19.19 -8.80 18.58
C LEU A 116 -18.95 -9.75 19.75
N MET A 117 -19.83 -10.73 19.95
CA MET A 117 -19.65 -11.76 20.97
C MET A 117 -18.33 -12.54 20.76
N GLU A 118 -18.06 -12.98 19.52
CA GLU A 118 -16.81 -13.67 19.18
C GLU A 118 -15.57 -12.85 19.55
N ARG A 119 -15.60 -11.51 19.35
CA ARG A 119 -14.47 -10.63 19.72
C ARG A 119 -14.24 -10.53 21.22
N ILE A 120 -15.31 -10.56 22.01
CA ILE A 120 -15.24 -10.55 23.48
C ILE A 120 -14.63 -11.88 23.96
N ASP A 121 -15.13 -12.99 23.42
CA ASP A 121 -14.74 -14.33 23.83
C ASP A 121 -13.28 -14.64 23.47
N ARG A 122 -12.83 -14.20 22.28
CA ARG A 122 -11.47 -14.46 21.77
C ARG A 122 -10.40 -13.53 22.35
N PRO A 123 -9.45 -14.04 23.16
CA PRO A 123 -8.40 -13.21 23.75
C PRO A 123 -7.56 -12.45 22.73
N ASP A 124 -7.28 -13.06 21.57
CA ASP A 124 -6.49 -12.46 20.47
C ASP A 124 -7.23 -11.36 19.68
N LYS A 125 -8.52 -11.15 19.98
CA LYS A 125 -9.40 -10.19 19.30
C LYS A 125 -10.01 -9.13 20.22
N ARG A 126 -9.90 -9.28 21.54
CA ARG A 126 -10.42 -8.30 22.52
C ARG A 126 -9.95 -6.87 22.27
N TRP A 127 -8.71 -6.70 21.81
CA TRP A 127 -8.17 -5.38 21.45
C TRP A 127 -8.94 -4.66 20.33
N LYS A 128 -9.73 -5.39 19.53
CA LYS A 128 -10.59 -4.85 18.47
C LYS A 128 -12.01 -4.51 18.92
N TYR A 129 -12.38 -4.87 20.15
CA TYR A 129 -13.69 -4.58 20.70
C TYR A 129 -13.67 -3.22 21.39
N SER A 130 -14.65 -2.37 21.07
CA SER A 130 -14.89 -1.13 21.81
C SER A 130 -16.24 -1.22 22.50
N ALA A 131 -16.36 -0.69 23.72
CA ALA A 131 -17.67 -0.55 24.37
C ALA A 131 -18.64 0.30 23.54
N ASN A 132 -18.12 1.24 22.73
CA ASN A 132 -18.89 2.06 21.81
C ASN A 132 -19.53 1.24 20.67
N ASP A 133 -19.02 0.04 20.36
CA ASP A 133 -19.62 -0.85 19.36
C ASP A 133 -21.05 -1.24 19.77
N LEU A 134 -21.31 -1.38 21.08
CA LEU A 134 -22.64 -1.68 21.61
C LEU A 134 -23.58 -0.47 21.52
N SER A 135 -23.09 0.73 21.83
CA SER A 135 -23.86 1.98 21.67
C SER A 135 -24.23 2.22 20.20
N THR A 136 -23.28 1.98 19.29
CA THR A 136 -23.52 2.05 17.83
C THR A 136 -24.56 1.02 17.39
N ARG A 137 -24.49 -0.20 17.93
CA ARG A 137 -25.45 -1.27 17.65
C ARG A 137 -26.87 -0.92 18.12
N GLN A 138 -27.03 -0.17 19.22
CA GLN A 138 -28.36 0.25 19.69
C GLN A 138 -29.05 1.22 18.72
N LYS A 139 -28.28 1.94 17.91
CA LYS A 139 -28.77 2.85 16.86
C LYS A 139 -28.86 2.16 15.49
N TRP A 140 -29.12 0.85 15.45
CA TRP A 140 -29.05 0.05 14.23
C TRP A 140 -29.91 0.63 13.10
N ASP A 141 -31.17 0.93 13.41
CA ASP A 141 -32.15 1.41 12.44
C ASP A 141 -31.77 2.79 11.89
N ASP A 142 -31.31 3.71 12.75
CA ASP A 142 -30.81 5.03 12.34
C ASP A 142 -29.65 4.90 11.34
N TYR A 143 -28.73 3.96 11.60
CA TYR A 143 -27.65 3.67 10.66
C TYR A 143 -28.14 3.03 9.35
N GLN A 144 -29.16 2.16 9.39
CA GLN A 144 -29.73 1.60 8.15
C GLN A 144 -30.35 2.70 7.30
N GLU A 145 -31.09 3.64 7.90
CA GLU A 145 -31.65 4.80 7.21
C GLU A 145 -30.55 5.69 6.62
N ALA A 146 -29.49 5.98 7.40
CA ALA A 146 -28.36 6.76 6.93
C ALA A 146 -27.65 6.10 5.73
N TYR A 147 -27.45 4.78 5.76
CA TYR A 147 -26.90 4.02 4.61
C TYR A 147 -27.85 4.04 3.40
N ALA A 148 -29.16 3.88 3.62
CA ALA A 148 -30.15 3.93 2.55
C ALA A 148 -30.09 5.27 1.81
N ASP A 149 -29.96 6.39 2.53
CA ASP A 149 -29.80 7.70 1.92
C ASP A 149 -28.44 7.89 1.24
N VAL A 150 -27.35 7.35 1.79
CA VAL A 150 -26.05 7.33 1.10
C VAL A 150 -26.19 6.66 -0.27
N PHE A 151 -26.85 5.50 -0.35
CA PHE A 151 -27.04 4.81 -1.63
C PHE A 151 -27.96 5.60 -2.55
N ARG A 152 -29.11 6.06 -2.04
CA ARG A 152 -30.10 6.80 -2.83
C ARG A 152 -29.56 8.09 -3.42
N LEU A 153 -28.76 8.83 -2.66
CA LEU A 153 -28.31 10.18 -3.01
C LEU A 153 -26.93 10.20 -3.68
N THR A 154 -26.12 9.14 -3.56
CA THR A 154 -24.74 9.13 -4.06
C THR A 154 -24.37 7.92 -4.92
N ASN A 155 -25.34 7.10 -5.31
CA ASN A 155 -25.12 6.09 -6.35
C ASN A 155 -25.25 6.74 -7.72
N THR A 156 -24.12 7.12 -8.31
CA THR A 156 -24.05 7.78 -9.62
C THR A 156 -23.45 6.83 -10.66
N GLU A 157 -23.66 7.13 -11.94
CA GLU A 157 -23.07 6.36 -13.05
C GLU A 157 -21.53 6.37 -13.02
N HIS A 158 -20.93 7.52 -12.68
CA HIS A 158 -19.47 7.69 -12.65
C HIS A 158 -18.82 7.13 -11.37
N ALA A 159 -19.58 6.99 -10.29
CA ALA A 159 -19.11 6.43 -9.02
C ALA A 159 -20.23 5.57 -8.42
N PRO A 160 -20.41 4.31 -8.89
CA PRO A 160 -21.47 3.45 -8.41
C PRO A 160 -21.16 2.85 -7.04
N TRP A 161 -22.23 2.50 -6.31
CA TRP A 161 -22.19 1.73 -5.08
C TRP A 161 -22.45 0.25 -5.34
N HIS A 162 -21.57 -0.59 -4.80
CA HIS A 162 -21.78 -2.03 -4.69
C HIS A 162 -22.20 -2.38 -3.27
N VAL A 163 -23.46 -2.75 -3.09
CA VAL A 163 -23.99 -3.25 -1.82
C VAL A 163 -23.70 -4.75 -1.76
N VAL A 164 -22.75 -5.14 -0.90
CA VAL A 164 -22.23 -6.51 -0.84
C VAL A 164 -22.77 -7.22 0.40
N PRO A 165 -23.60 -8.27 0.25
CA PRO A 165 -23.97 -9.16 1.36
C PRO A 165 -22.72 -9.71 2.06
N ALA A 166 -22.52 -9.35 3.33
CA ALA A 166 -21.26 -9.59 4.03
C ALA A 166 -21.40 -10.55 5.22
N ASP A 167 -22.55 -11.20 5.40
CA ASP A 167 -22.75 -12.21 6.46
C ASP A 167 -21.79 -13.38 6.27
N LYS A 168 -21.64 -13.84 5.02
CA LYS A 168 -20.64 -14.82 4.64
C LYS A 168 -19.35 -14.12 4.22
N LYS A 169 -18.34 -14.14 5.10
CA LYS A 169 -17.03 -13.49 4.85
C LYS A 169 -16.38 -13.92 3.53
N TRP A 170 -16.50 -15.19 3.14
CA TRP A 170 -15.92 -15.70 1.89
C TRP A 170 -16.56 -15.04 0.66
N TYR A 171 -17.89 -14.86 0.67
CA TYR A 171 -18.61 -14.29 -0.47
C TYR A 171 -18.22 -12.82 -0.68
N SER A 172 -18.15 -12.03 0.39
CA SER A 172 -17.71 -10.63 0.29
C SER A 172 -16.29 -10.47 -0.27
N ARG A 173 -15.41 -11.45 -0.05
CA ARG A 173 -14.06 -11.44 -0.61
C ARG A 173 -14.10 -11.73 -2.11
N VAL A 174 -14.79 -12.79 -2.51
CA VAL A 174 -14.94 -13.17 -3.91
C VAL A 174 -15.59 -12.05 -4.72
N ALA A 175 -16.71 -11.49 -4.24
CA ALA A 175 -17.44 -10.43 -4.94
C ALA A 175 -16.57 -9.17 -5.17
N ILE A 176 -15.82 -8.74 -4.15
CA ILE A 176 -14.96 -7.55 -4.26
C ILE A 176 -13.74 -7.82 -5.13
N THR A 177 -13.12 -8.99 -4.99
CA THR A 177 -12.01 -9.40 -5.87
C THR A 177 -12.48 -9.43 -7.33
N GLU A 178 -13.63 -10.03 -7.62
CA GLU A 178 -14.18 -10.11 -8.98
C GLU A 178 -14.42 -8.72 -9.60
N ILE A 179 -15.09 -7.83 -8.86
CA ILE A 179 -15.37 -6.47 -9.34
C ILE A 179 -14.06 -5.71 -9.59
N LEU A 180 -13.10 -5.82 -8.67
CA LEU A 180 -11.79 -5.17 -8.82
C LEU A 180 -11.02 -5.73 -10.03
N THR A 181 -10.98 -7.05 -10.20
CA THR A 181 -10.30 -7.72 -11.32
C THR A 181 -10.92 -7.28 -12.65
N ARG A 182 -12.24 -7.30 -12.79
CA ARG A 182 -12.92 -6.84 -14.01
C ARG A 182 -12.64 -5.37 -14.30
N THR A 183 -12.70 -4.52 -13.27
CA THR A 183 -12.37 -3.10 -13.42
C THR A 183 -10.93 -2.91 -13.93
N LEU A 184 -9.96 -3.66 -13.39
CA LEU A 184 -8.56 -3.58 -13.82
C LEU A 184 -8.36 -4.10 -15.27
N ILE A 185 -9.12 -5.10 -15.68
CA ILE A 185 -9.15 -5.62 -17.06
C ILE A 185 -9.70 -4.56 -18.01
N GLU A 186 -10.80 -3.91 -17.63
CA GLU A 186 -11.46 -2.88 -18.45
C GLU A 186 -10.58 -1.65 -18.69
N LEU A 187 -9.66 -1.34 -17.76
CA LEU A 187 -8.69 -0.25 -17.90
C LEU A 187 -7.70 -0.41 -19.06
N ASP A 188 -7.58 -1.60 -19.65
CA ASP A 188 -6.73 -1.87 -20.82
C ASP A 188 -5.26 -1.45 -20.66
N LEU A 189 -4.68 -1.78 -19.50
CA LEU A 189 -3.33 -1.34 -19.15
C LEU A 189 -2.27 -2.10 -19.95
N SER A 190 -1.23 -1.40 -20.40
CA SER A 190 -0.09 -1.98 -21.10
C SER A 190 1.24 -1.49 -20.54
N TRP A 191 2.29 -2.29 -20.71
CA TRP A 191 3.64 -1.92 -20.29
C TRP A 191 4.15 -0.69 -21.07
N PRO A 192 4.78 0.29 -20.38
CA PRO A 192 5.29 1.48 -21.04
C PRO A 192 6.44 1.14 -21.97
N ARG A 193 6.55 1.87 -23.09
CA ARG A 193 7.68 1.72 -24.00
C ARG A 193 8.97 2.26 -23.34
N PRO A 194 10.09 1.53 -23.43
CA PRO A 194 11.36 2.01 -22.92
C PRO A 194 11.81 3.27 -23.67
N ARG A 195 12.42 4.22 -22.95
CA ARG A 195 13.02 5.44 -23.55
C ARG A 195 14.43 5.20 -24.08
N TRP A 196 14.87 3.95 -24.13
CA TRP A 196 16.20 3.52 -24.53
C TRP A 196 16.10 2.33 -25.48
N ARG A 197 17.15 2.11 -26.29
CA ARG A 197 17.22 1.01 -27.26
C ARG A 197 17.91 -0.21 -26.63
N PRO A 198 17.29 -1.40 -26.63
CA PRO A 198 17.89 -2.60 -26.07
C PRO A 198 19.28 -2.91 -26.64
N ASP A 199 19.48 -2.78 -27.95
CA ASP A 199 20.74 -3.08 -28.61
C ASP A 199 21.91 -2.24 -28.10
N THR A 200 21.67 -0.94 -27.91
CA THR A 200 22.65 0.00 -27.38
C THR A 200 22.99 -0.33 -25.94
N GLN A 201 21.98 -0.64 -25.13
CA GLN A 201 22.19 -0.97 -23.72
C GLN A 201 22.90 -2.31 -23.53
N ARG A 202 22.61 -3.32 -24.36
CA ARG A 202 23.35 -4.58 -24.38
C ARG A 202 24.84 -4.37 -24.62
N ARG A 203 25.21 -3.54 -25.62
CA ARG A 203 26.62 -3.18 -25.88
C ARG A 203 27.27 -2.42 -24.73
N ASN A 204 26.55 -1.50 -24.09
CA ASN A 204 27.08 -0.75 -22.95
C ASN A 204 27.30 -1.67 -21.74
N LEU A 205 26.36 -2.56 -21.46
CA LEU A 205 26.46 -3.51 -20.35
C LEU A 205 27.62 -4.49 -20.55
N LEU A 206 27.85 -4.93 -21.80
CA LEU A 206 28.96 -5.81 -22.15
C LEU A 206 30.31 -5.29 -21.68
N LYS A 207 30.54 -3.98 -21.76
CA LYS A 207 31.79 -3.32 -21.31
C LYS A 207 32.04 -3.45 -19.79
N THR A 208 31.02 -3.83 -19.03
CA THR A 208 31.07 -3.93 -17.57
C THR A 208 30.91 -5.38 -17.06
N MET A 209 30.69 -6.34 -17.96
CA MET A 209 30.48 -7.75 -17.62
C MET A 209 31.75 -8.56 -17.87
N SER A 210 31.95 -9.63 -17.10
CA SER A 210 32.96 -10.62 -17.46
C SER A 210 32.51 -11.44 -18.67
N PRO A 211 33.44 -11.94 -19.51
CA PRO A 211 33.11 -12.79 -20.65
C PRO A 211 32.32 -14.04 -20.24
N THR A 212 32.66 -14.65 -19.10
CA THR A 212 31.94 -15.80 -18.55
C THR A 212 30.50 -15.47 -18.19
N ALA A 213 30.27 -14.38 -17.45
CA ALA A 213 28.92 -13.96 -17.06
C ALA A 213 28.06 -13.59 -18.28
N PHE A 214 28.67 -13.01 -19.32
CA PHE A 214 27.95 -12.74 -20.56
C PHE A 214 27.57 -14.03 -21.31
N ALA A 215 28.49 -15.00 -21.38
CA ALA A 215 28.21 -16.31 -21.99
C ALA A 215 27.09 -17.07 -21.27
N GLU A 216 27.09 -17.07 -19.93
CA GLU A 216 25.99 -17.59 -19.09
C GLU A 216 24.67 -16.89 -19.43
N SER A 217 24.67 -15.55 -19.47
CA SER A 217 23.48 -14.78 -19.85
C SER A 217 22.96 -15.13 -21.25
N VAL A 218 23.84 -15.39 -22.23
CA VAL A 218 23.39 -15.85 -23.56
C VAL A 218 22.72 -17.22 -23.47
N ALA A 219 23.31 -18.16 -22.72
CA ALA A 219 22.78 -19.51 -22.57
C ALA A 219 21.40 -19.54 -21.89
N GLU A 220 21.16 -18.68 -20.90
CA GLU A 220 19.90 -18.65 -20.15
C GLU A 220 18.80 -17.80 -20.80
N THR A 221 19.11 -16.99 -21.82
CA THR A 221 18.18 -15.99 -22.36
C THR A 221 16.91 -16.61 -22.93
N GLU A 222 17.05 -17.71 -23.67
CA GLU A 222 15.92 -18.34 -24.35
C GLU A 222 14.89 -18.86 -23.34
N ASP A 223 15.34 -19.69 -22.39
CA ASP A 223 14.47 -20.26 -21.35
C ASP A 223 13.82 -19.18 -20.49
N ASN A 224 14.60 -18.18 -20.04
CA ASN A 224 14.08 -17.11 -19.20
C ASN A 224 13.02 -16.27 -19.93
N VAL A 225 13.25 -15.94 -21.20
CA VAL A 225 12.30 -15.13 -21.96
C VAL A 225 11.07 -15.95 -22.34
N LEU A 226 11.22 -17.20 -22.80
CA LEU A 226 10.09 -18.06 -23.13
C LEU A 226 9.19 -18.32 -21.92
N GLY A 227 9.77 -18.55 -20.74
CA GLY A 227 9.01 -18.66 -19.49
C GLY A 227 8.18 -17.41 -19.20
N ALA A 228 8.80 -16.23 -19.24
CA ALA A 228 8.09 -14.96 -19.02
C ALA A 228 7.00 -14.67 -20.07
N LEU A 229 7.23 -15.03 -21.33
CA LEU A 229 6.25 -14.88 -22.40
C LEU A 229 5.07 -15.83 -22.23
N ALA A 230 5.31 -17.06 -21.75
CA ALA A 230 4.25 -18.02 -21.46
C ALA A 230 3.34 -17.50 -20.35
N ASP A 231 3.92 -17.07 -19.22
CA ASP A 231 3.17 -16.50 -18.08
C ASP A 231 2.32 -15.30 -18.53
N THR A 232 2.91 -14.40 -19.34
CA THR A 232 2.21 -13.22 -19.85
C THR A 232 1.08 -13.58 -20.81
N SER A 233 1.28 -14.60 -21.65
CA SER A 233 0.27 -15.05 -22.61
C SER A 233 -0.91 -15.70 -21.90
N GLU A 234 -0.66 -16.57 -20.92
CA GLU A 234 -1.70 -17.22 -20.10
C GLU A 234 -2.62 -16.18 -19.45
N VAL A 235 -2.02 -15.17 -18.80
CA VAL A 235 -2.79 -14.07 -18.20
C VAL A 235 -3.62 -13.32 -19.25
N ASN A 236 -3.05 -13.00 -20.42
CA ASN A 236 -3.78 -12.27 -21.45
C ASN A 236 -4.93 -13.09 -22.07
N GLU A 237 -4.78 -14.41 -22.19
CA GLU A 237 -5.85 -15.29 -22.63
C GLU A 237 -7.01 -15.32 -21.62
N ASP A 238 -6.70 -15.41 -20.33
CA ASP A 238 -7.72 -15.34 -19.27
C ASP A 238 -8.42 -13.98 -19.25
N VAL A 239 -7.67 -12.90 -19.44
CA VAL A 239 -8.22 -11.55 -19.60
C VAL A 239 -9.14 -11.46 -20.81
N ALA A 240 -8.76 -12.05 -21.96
CA ALA A 240 -9.60 -12.08 -23.16
C ALA A 240 -10.94 -12.80 -22.91
N ARG A 241 -10.90 -13.96 -22.26
CA ARG A 241 -12.09 -14.75 -21.89
C ARG A 241 -13.00 -13.99 -20.91
N LEU A 242 -12.42 -13.33 -19.90
CA LEU A 242 -13.17 -12.57 -18.90
C LEU A 242 -13.77 -11.28 -19.46
N ARG A 243 -13.04 -10.57 -20.33
CA ARG A 243 -13.46 -9.28 -20.88
C ARG A 243 -14.65 -9.41 -21.84
N TYR A 244 -14.65 -10.48 -22.64
CA TYR A 244 -15.66 -10.74 -23.67
C TYR A 244 -16.58 -11.91 -23.31
N GLU A 245 -16.77 -12.17 -22.01
CA GLU A 245 -17.63 -13.24 -21.52
C GLU A 245 -19.04 -13.13 -22.11
N GLY A 246 -19.50 -14.17 -22.80
CA GLY A 246 -20.80 -14.22 -23.48
C GLY A 246 -20.80 -13.75 -24.94
N ASP A 247 -19.64 -13.36 -25.49
CA ASP A 247 -19.43 -13.05 -26.91
C ASP A 247 -18.27 -13.90 -27.48
N ASP A 248 -18.59 -15.13 -27.90
CA ASP A 248 -17.60 -16.08 -28.41
C ASP A 248 -16.78 -15.52 -29.59
N ALA A 249 -17.40 -14.71 -30.46
CA ALA A 249 -16.70 -14.12 -31.59
C ALA A 249 -15.65 -13.08 -31.15
N ALA A 250 -15.98 -12.27 -30.14
CA ALA A 250 -15.04 -11.32 -29.56
C ALA A 250 -13.92 -12.01 -28.75
N VAL A 251 -14.24 -13.10 -28.04
CA VAL A 251 -13.22 -13.93 -27.37
C VAL A 251 -12.23 -14.49 -28.38
N GLU A 252 -12.69 -15.13 -29.45
CA GLU A 252 -11.82 -15.70 -30.49
C GLU A 252 -10.95 -14.63 -31.15
N ALA A 253 -11.52 -13.45 -31.45
CA ALA A 253 -10.75 -12.33 -32.01
C ALA A 253 -9.66 -11.83 -31.04
N ALA A 254 -9.96 -11.77 -29.74
CA ALA A 254 -8.99 -11.36 -28.72
C ALA A 254 -7.89 -12.39 -28.51
N LEU A 255 -8.23 -13.69 -28.49
CA LEU A 255 -7.26 -14.78 -28.41
C LEU A 255 -6.33 -14.79 -29.62
N ALA A 256 -6.85 -14.53 -30.82
CA ALA A 256 -6.02 -14.41 -32.03
C ALA A 256 -5.02 -13.24 -31.94
N GLU A 257 -5.37 -12.12 -31.30
CA GLU A 257 -4.42 -11.02 -31.07
C GLU A 257 -3.36 -11.38 -30.03
N VAL A 258 -3.71 -12.15 -28.99
CA VAL A 258 -2.73 -12.69 -28.03
C VAL A 258 -1.73 -13.61 -28.73
N GLU A 259 -2.21 -14.51 -29.60
CA GLU A 259 -1.36 -15.42 -30.38
C GLU A 259 -0.43 -14.63 -31.32
N LYS A 260 -0.95 -13.67 -32.08
CA LYS A 260 -0.15 -12.79 -32.93
C LYS A 260 0.91 -12.01 -32.14
N ARG A 261 0.58 -11.55 -30.92
CA ARG A 261 1.54 -10.88 -30.04
C ARG A 261 2.64 -11.83 -29.58
N ARG A 262 2.29 -13.09 -29.28
CA ARG A 262 3.25 -14.15 -28.94
C ARG A 262 4.20 -14.46 -30.09
N GLU A 263 3.70 -14.53 -31.33
CA GLU A 263 4.53 -14.69 -32.53
C GLU A 263 5.51 -13.52 -32.70
N GLN A 264 5.03 -12.29 -32.52
CA GLN A 264 5.86 -11.10 -32.56
C GLN A 264 6.98 -11.17 -31.52
N TRP A 265 6.67 -11.49 -30.26
CA TRP A 265 7.67 -11.60 -29.20
C TRP A 265 8.67 -12.72 -29.44
N THR A 266 8.24 -13.85 -30.01
CA THR A 266 9.14 -14.95 -30.39
C THR A 266 10.13 -14.50 -31.48
N THR A 267 9.66 -13.69 -32.43
CA THR A 267 10.52 -13.08 -33.45
C THR A 267 11.52 -12.09 -32.82
N GLU A 268 11.08 -11.26 -31.88
CA GLU A 268 11.94 -10.33 -31.13
C GLU A 268 12.99 -11.06 -30.26
N LEU A 269 12.64 -12.23 -29.71
CA LEU A 269 13.56 -13.11 -28.99
C LEU A 269 14.63 -13.68 -29.93
N ALA A 270 14.24 -14.17 -31.11
CA ALA A 270 15.20 -14.66 -32.11
C ALA A 270 16.23 -13.58 -32.48
N ALA A 271 15.78 -12.35 -32.75
CA ALA A 271 16.66 -11.21 -33.02
C ALA A 271 17.56 -10.88 -31.82
N THR A 272 17.04 -10.99 -30.59
CA THR A 272 17.81 -10.77 -29.36
C THR A 272 18.92 -11.81 -29.19
N LEU A 273 18.63 -13.09 -29.46
CA LEU A 273 19.60 -14.18 -29.38
C LEU A 273 20.68 -14.04 -30.46
N GLU A 274 20.30 -13.70 -31.69
CA GLU A 274 21.25 -13.41 -32.77
C GLU A 274 22.23 -12.30 -32.37
N GLN A 275 21.71 -11.18 -31.86
CA GLN A 275 22.54 -10.06 -31.43
C GLN A 275 23.48 -10.46 -30.27
N LYS A 276 22.97 -11.18 -29.26
CA LYS A 276 23.80 -11.65 -28.13
C LYS A 276 24.91 -12.59 -28.60
N ARG A 277 24.63 -13.50 -29.54
CA ARG A 277 25.62 -14.42 -30.13
C ARG A 277 26.69 -13.69 -30.93
N ALA A 278 26.30 -12.65 -31.70
CA ALA A 278 27.25 -11.80 -32.42
C ALA A 278 28.22 -11.08 -31.46
N LEU A 279 27.70 -10.48 -30.39
CA LEU A 279 28.51 -9.82 -29.36
C LEU A 279 29.46 -10.81 -28.64
N LEU A 280 29.02 -12.05 -28.42
CA LEU A 280 29.86 -13.08 -27.80
C LEU A 280 31.00 -13.51 -28.75
N ALA A 281 30.74 -13.54 -30.06
CA ALA A 281 31.76 -13.82 -31.07
C ALA A 281 32.79 -12.68 -31.17
N GLU A 282 32.35 -11.42 -31.15
CA GLU A 282 33.22 -10.23 -31.10
C GLU A 282 34.15 -10.30 -29.88
N LEU A 283 33.61 -10.56 -28.68
CA LEU A 283 34.43 -10.70 -27.47
C LEU A 283 35.49 -11.80 -27.57
N ARG A 284 35.14 -12.95 -28.17
CA ARG A 284 36.08 -14.06 -28.36
C ARG A 284 37.20 -13.69 -29.33
N GLN A 285 36.89 -12.93 -30.39
CA GLN A 285 37.90 -12.43 -31.34
C GLN A 285 38.85 -11.44 -30.68
N ASP A 286 38.34 -10.51 -29.88
CA ASP A 286 39.16 -9.54 -29.14
C ASP A 286 40.09 -10.24 -28.15
N GLN A 287 39.61 -11.26 -27.43
CA GLN A 287 40.43 -12.06 -26.52
C GLN A 287 41.57 -12.79 -27.24
N ILE A 288 41.29 -13.36 -28.43
CA ILE A 288 42.31 -14.01 -29.27
C ILE A 288 43.33 -12.98 -29.75
N ALA A 289 42.88 -11.81 -30.23
CA ALA A 289 43.77 -10.74 -30.71
C ALA A 289 44.69 -10.19 -29.61
N THR A 290 44.19 -10.04 -28.37
CA THR A 290 45.02 -9.64 -27.22
C THR A 290 45.99 -10.72 -26.74
N ALA A 291 45.71 -12.00 -27.02
CA ALA A 291 46.60 -13.10 -26.67
C ALA A 291 47.76 -13.26 -27.69
N ASP A 292 47.57 -12.79 -28.92
CA ASP A 292 48.58 -12.82 -30.01
C ASP A 292 49.48 -11.57 -30.06
N GLU A 293 49.29 -10.56 -29.20
CA GLU A 293 50.26 -9.47 -29.04
C GLU A 293 51.46 -9.93 -28.20
N PRO A 294 52.70 -9.96 -28.76
CA PRO A 294 53.87 -10.36 -27.98
C PRO A 294 54.17 -9.34 -26.89
N GLU A 295 54.28 -9.81 -25.64
CA GLU A 295 54.82 -9.05 -24.51
C GLU A 295 56.16 -8.39 -24.92
N LYS A 296 56.17 -7.07 -25.10
CA LYS A 296 57.41 -6.30 -25.05
C LYS A 296 57.92 -6.34 -23.60
N LYS A 297 58.77 -7.32 -23.30
CA LYS A 297 59.64 -7.31 -22.13
C LYS A 297 60.55 -6.08 -22.20
N GLU A 298 60.26 -5.04 -21.43
CA GLU A 298 61.28 -4.08 -21.02
C GLU A 298 62.11 -4.69 -19.90
N SER A 299 63.31 -5.14 -20.26
CA SER A 299 64.41 -5.44 -19.35
C SER A 299 64.94 -4.14 -18.75
N LYS A 300 64.98 -4.03 -17.41
CA LYS A 300 65.90 -3.13 -16.71
C LYS A 300 66.73 -3.94 -15.72
N ASP A 301 67.97 -4.19 -16.13
CA ASP A 301 69.10 -4.50 -15.26
C ASP A 301 69.59 -3.22 -14.58
N ASP A 302 69.71 -3.24 -13.25
CA ASP A 302 70.85 -2.73 -12.44
C ASP A 302 70.42 -2.81 -10.96
N LYS A 303 70.94 -3.77 -10.18
CA LYS A 303 72.20 -3.75 -9.41
C LYS A 303 72.12 -3.02 -8.06
N SER A 304 72.41 -3.83 -7.04
CA SER A 304 73.02 -3.57 -5.72
C SER A 304 72.30 -2.65 -4.74
N ASP A 305 71.67 -3.29 -3.74
CA ASP A 305 71.52 -2.78 -2.38
C ASP A 305 72.61 -3.42 -1.51
N ASP A 306 73.46 -2.61 -0.89
CA ASP A 306 74.13 -2.92 0.39
C ASP A 306 74.45 -1.62 1.15
N GLU A 307 74.50 -1.72 2.48
CA GLU A 307 74.76 -0.69 3.51
C GLU A 307 73.55 0.06 4.11
N SER A 308 72.87 -0.64 5.02
CA SER A 308 72.93 -0.44 6.49
C SER A 308 72.85 0.98 7.11
N VAL A 309 71.93 1.09 8.08
CA VAL A 309 72.11 1.60 9.48
C VAL A 309 71.65 3.01 9.86
N ASP A 310 70.92 3.03 10.99
CA ASP A 310 70.67 4.10 11.99
C ASP A 310 69.83 5.33 11.59
N ASP A 311 69.18 6.08 12.49
CA ASP A 311 68.72 5.98 13.87
C ASP A 311 68.05 7.35 14.12
N LYS A 312 67.03 7.40 14.97
CA LYS A 312 66.56 8.55 15.77
C LYS A 312 66.36 9.96 15.15
N SER A 313 65.07 10.33 15.19
CA SER A 313 64.48 11.46 15.94
C SER A 313 64.82 12.93 15.64
N ASP A 314 63.78 13.72 15.95
CA ASP A 314 63.72 15.15 16.25
C ASP A 314 63.48 16.07 15.04
N ASP A 315 62.25 16.57 14.85
CA ASP A 315 61.58 17.66 15.59
C ASP A 315 62.12 19.02 15.13
N GLU A 316 61.30 19.79 14.41
CA GLU A 316 61.09 21.23 14.62
C GLU A 316 60.36 21.91 13.46
N SER A 317 59.24 22.55 13.82
CA SER A 317 58.91 23.95 13.51
C SER A 317 58.56 24.37 12.06
N GLY A 318 57.72 25.41 11.96
CA GLY A 318 57.47 26.11 10.70
C GLY A 318 55.99 26.13 10.29
N ASP A 319 55.09 26.59 11.16
CA ASP A 319 54.61 27.98 11.17
C ASP A 319 53.72 28.40 9.97
N VAL A 320 52.61 29.03 10.37
CA VAL A 320 52.05 30.23 9.74
C VAL A 320 51.07 30.08 8.56
N LYS A 321 49.83 30.35 8.98
CA LYS A 321 48.80 31.23 8.37
C LYS A 321 47.92 30.62 7.30
N SER A 322 46.66 30.38 7.63
CA SER A 322 45.58 31.35 7.90
C SER A 322 45.02 31.94 6.61
N SER A 323 43.77 31.62 6.35
CA SER A 323 42.66 32.55 6.58
C SER A 323 41.39 31.74 6.27
N ASP A 324 40.53 31.39 7.24
CA ASP A 324 39.60 32.31 7.92
C ASP A 324 38.96 33.26 6.87
N GLU A 325 37.65 33.32 6.70
CA GLU A 325 36.64 33.54 7.71
C GLU A 325 35.34 32.81 7.32
N LYS A 326 34.63 32.15 8.24
CA LYS A 326 33.92 32.75 9.39
C LYS A 326 32.87 33.76 8.90
N SER A 327 31.66 33.84 9.40
CA SER A 327 30.97 33.24 10.54
C SER A 327 29.63 34.03 10.60
N ASP A 328 28.72 33.97 11.57
CA ASP A 328 28.78 33.58 12.96
C ASP A 328 27.34 33.48 13.47
N ASP A 329 27.20 32.54 14.40
CA ASP A 329 26.49 32.70 15.67
C ASP A 329 24.94 32.85 15.67
N ASP A 330 24.23 32.35 16.69
CA ASP A 330 24.67 32.35 18.08
C ASP A 330 24.13 31.18 18.93
N LYS A 331 24.90 30.96 19.99
CA LYS A 331 24.92 29.95 21.02
C LYS A 331 23.79 30.07 22.04
N SER A 332 23.51 28.95 22.70
CA SER A 332 23.80 28.69 24.13
C SER A 332 23.01 27.42 24.54
N GLY A 333 23.58 26.35 25.11
CA GLY A 333 24.48 26.22 26.27
C GLY A 333 23.63 26.26 27.55
N LYS A 334 23.57 25.32 28.50
CA LYS A 334 24.41 24.21 29.01
C LYS A 334 23.47 23.24 29.79
N LYS A 335 23.65 21.90 29.80
CA LYS A 335 24.36 21.08 30.83
C LYS A 335 24.06 21.51 32.29
N SER A 336 23.69 20.67 33.28
CA SER A 336 24.13 19.28 33.58
C SER A 336 23.45 18.68 34.85
N LYS A 337 23.42 17.33 34.91
CA LYS A 337 23.72 16.41 36.05
C LYS A 337 22.86 16.36 37.35
N LYS A 338 22.23 15.17 37.51
CA LYS A 338 22.45 14.09 38.52
C LYS A 338 21.86 14.19 39.96
N ASP A 339 21.54 12.98 40.45
CA ASP A 339 21.29 12.51 41.84
C ASP A 339 19.90 12.81 42.43
N LYS A 340 19.30 12.05 43.36
CA LYS A 340 19.22 10.64 43.80
C LYS A 340 18.17 10.67 44.94
N ASP A 341 17.63 9.51 45.30
CA ASP A 341 17.07 9.18 46.64
C ASP A 341 15.59 9.49 47.03
N LYS A 342 14.91 8.37 47.34
CA LYS A 342 14.17 8.01 48.58
C LYS A 342 12.73 8.48 48.85
N LYS A 343 11.85 7.45 48.83
CA LYS A 343 11.07 6.89 49.95
C LYS A 343 10.34 7.86 50.92
N LYS A 344 9.02 7.58 51.02
CA LYS A 344 8.20 7.37 52.22
C LYS A 344 7.50 8.55 52.93
N ASP A 345 6.18 8.37 53.04
CA ASP A 345 5.36 8.35 54.26
C ASP A 345 4.25 9.40 54.46
N LYS A 346 3.13 8.85 54.99
CA LYS A 346 1.93 9.41 55.66
C LYS A 346 0.76 9.75 54.75
N ASP A 347 -0.31 8.94 54.65
CA ASP A 347 -1.14 8.19 55.63
C ASP A 347 -2.06 9.07 56.49
N LYS A 348 -3.37 8.76 56.35
CA LYS A 348 -4.51 8.87 57.30
C LYS A 348 -5.57 9.99 57.25
N SER A 349 -6.79 9.44 57.09
CA SER A 349 -8.09 9.79 57.70
C SER A 349 -9.00 10.68 56.83
N LYS A 350 -10.31 10.42 56.66
CA LYS A 350 -11.35 9.70 57.43
C LYS A 350 -12.35 9.10 56.40
N LYS A 351 -12.80 7.84 56.53
CA LYS A 351 -13.85 7.35 57.45
C LYS A 351 -15.14 8.17 57.32
N ASP A 352 -16.07 7.70 56.48
CA ASP A 352 -17.54 7.79 56.65
C ASP A 352 -18.24 7.20 55.41
N LYS A 353 -18.52 5.90 55.43
CA LYS A 353 -19.56 5.25 54.60
C LYS A 353 -19.85 3.86 55.17
N LYS A 354 -20.43 3.85 56.36
CA LYS A 354 -21.12 2.70 56.94
C LYS A 354 -22.35 3.24 57.66
N ASP A 355 -23.41 3.45 56.90
CA ASP A 355 -24.82 3.39 57.33
C ASP A 355 -25.71 4.04 56.26
N LYS A 356 -26.35 3.20 55.43
CA LYS A 356 -27.65 3.42 54.76
C LYS A 356 -27.89 2.30 53.74
N SER A 357 -28.29 1.13 54.24
CA SER A 357 -28.98 0.09 53.46
C SER A 357 -29.59 -0.96 54.41
N LYS A 358 -30.39 -0.50 55.38
CA LYS A 358 -31.35 -1.32 56.14
C LYS A 358 -32.54 -0.45 56.50
N LYS A 359 -33.43 -0.25 55.54
CA LYS A 359 -34.85 0.07 55.73
C LYS A 359 -35.56 -0.26 54.41
N ASP A 360 -36.76 -0.82 54.52
CA ASP A 360 -37.67 -1.21 53.44
C ASP A 360 -37.42 -2.56 52.75
N LYS A 361 -37.39 -3.62 53.56
CA LYS A 361 -38.06 -4.89 53.22
C LYS A 361 -38.96 -5.29 54.36
N GLY A 362 -40.20 -4.79 54.33
CA GLY A 362 -41.17 -5.05 55.38
C GLY A 362 -42.52 -4.37 55.16
N ASN A 363 -43.17 -4.56 53.99
CA ASN A 363 -44.63 -4.62 53.89
C ASN A 363 -45.09 -4.88 52.45
N LYS A 364 -45.64 -6.08 52.19
CA LYS A 364 -46.79 -6.35 51.31
C LYS A 364 -46.92 -7.87 51.10
N LYS A 365 -47.47 -8.52 52.11
CA LYS A 365 -48.25 -9.75 51.97
C LYS A 365 -49.42 -9.61 52.93
N LYS A 366 -50.58 -9.17 52.43
CA LYS A 366 -51.92 -9.61 52.83
C LYS A 366 -53.00 -8.81 52.08
N ASP A 367 -53.98 -9.60 51.64
CA ASP A 367 -55.34 -9.25 51.22
C ASP A 367 -55.51 -8.69 49.79
N LYS A 368 -56.38 -9.22 48.92
CA LYS A 368 -57.39 -10.29 49.06
C LYS A 368 -58.00 -10.58 47.68
N LYS A 369 -58.50 -11.81 47.55
CA LYS A 369 -59.62 -12.28 46.70
C LYS A 369 -59.39 -12.39 45.20
#